data_AF-A0A8J7C9V2-F1
#
_entry.id   AF-A0A8J7C9V2-F1
#
_cell.length_a   1.000
_cell.length_b   1.000
_cell.length_c   1.000
_cell.angle_alpha   90.00
_cell.angle_beta   90.00
_cell.angle_gamma   90.00
#
_symmetry.space_group_name_H-M   'P 1'
#
loop_
_entity.id
_entity.type
_entity.pdbx_description
1 polymer ?
#
loop_
_entity_poly.entity_id
_entity_poly.type
_entity_poly.pdbx_seq_one_letter_code
_entity_poly.pdbx_strand_id
1 'polypeptide(L)'
;MNEIPSSKYFGIFLMDFINAIRDKNLEWYEKTADRTKALKEKNELSSVQIEQAIKKSVQDFEQEIALKKITYDQQMENAKLKAKKTMQKYEKFLEEIDELRNRIQEFYPNMPLPLVSLIHHHASQLLDEMWQASENKRELNCKKEFIQFLTVVYEDTDPTALKGNPRLPLRILKYIEESK
;
A
#
# COMPACT_ATOMS: atom_id res chain seq x y z
N MET A 1 63.80 87.27 -15.35
CA MET A 1 64.65 86.08 -15.48
C MET A 1 63.73 84.89 -15.64
N ASN A 2 63.62 84.40 -16.87
CA ASN A 2 62.87 83.21 -17.24
C ASN A 2 63.80 82.01 -17.12
N GLU A 3 63.41 80.98 -16.39
CA GLU A 3 63.83 79.61 -16.69
C GLU A 3 62.58 78.77 -16.85
N ILE A 4 62.16 78.63 -18.12
CA ILE A 4 61.20 77.64 -18.55
C ILE A 4 61.90 76.28 -18.35
N PRO A 5 61.34 75.34 -17.56
CA PRO A 5 61.97 74.06 -17.36
C PRO A 5 62.12 73.36 -18.72
N SER A 6 63.37 73.02 -19.03
CA SER A 6 63.84 72.37 -20.27
C SER A 6 62.86 71.30 -20.77
N SER A 7 62.38 71.49 -22.01
CA SER A 7 61.38 70.64 -22.68
C SER A 7 61.73 69.15 -22.71
N LYS A 8 63.01 68.81 -22.50
CA LYS A 8 63.50 67.43 -22.37
C LYS A 8 62.96 66.71 -21.14
N TYR A 9 62.84 67.38 -19.98
CA TYR A 9 62.36 66.74 -18.75
C TYR A 9 60.86 66.49 -18.77
N PHE A 10 60.09 67.39 -19.40
CA PHE A 10 58.65 67.23 -19.58
C PHE A 10 58.31 66.08 -20.54
N GLY A 11 59.11 65.90 -21.61
CA GLY A 11 58.94 64.77 -22.53
C GLY A 11 59.21 63.41 -21.89
N ILE A 12 60.21 63.32 -21.00
CA ILE A 12 60.50 62.10 -20.23
C ILE A 12 59.37 61.80 -19.27
N PHE A 13 58.92 62.80 -18.49
CA PHE A 13 57.79 62.66 -17.57
C PHE A 13 56.50 62.20 -18.27
N LEU A 14 56.17 62.75 -19.44
CA LEU A 14 55.01 62.32 -20.20
C LEU A 14 55.13 60.89 -20.71
N MET A 15 56.32 60.45 -21.17
CA MET A 15 56.50 59.06 -21.56
C MET A 15 56.41 58.12 -20.38
N ASP A 16 56.99 58.47 -19.23
CA ASP A 16 56.88 57.66 -18.01
C ASP A 16 55.43 57.58 -17.53
N PHE A 17 54.66 58.67 -17.64
CA PHE A 17 53.23 58.71 -17.31
C PHE A 17 52.39 57.86 -18.28
N ILE A 18 52.63 57.97 -19.59
CA ILE A 18 51.93 57.17 -20.62
C ILE A 18 52.25 55.69 -20.45
N ASN A 19 53.52 55.36 -20.21
CA ASN A 19 53.95 53.98 -19.93
C ASN A 19 53.30 53.46 -18.64
N ALA A 20 53.28 54.25 -17.57
CA ALA A 20 52.62 53.86 -16.32
C ALA A 20 51.10 53.63 -16.47
N ILE A 21 50.41 54.44 -17.29
CA ILE A 21 48.99 54.21 -17.60
C ILE A 21 48.83 52.93 -18.41
N ARG A 22 49.65 52.74 -19.45
CA ARG A 22 49.60 51.55 -20.29
C ARG A 22 49.84 50.28 -19.48
N ASP A 23 50.84 50.31 -18.60
CA ASP A 23 51.21 49.16 -17.77
C ASP A 23 50.12 48.86 -16.74
N LYS A 24 49.55 49.88 -16.09
CA LYS A 24 48.37 49.70 -15.21
C LYS A 24 47.15 49.17 -15.97
N ASN A 25 46.95 49.60 -17.21
CA ASN A 25 45.84 49.14 -18.04
C ASN A 25 46.04 47.68 -18.45
N LEU A 26 47.25 47.31 -18.86
CA LEU A 26 47.63 45.93 -19.17
C LEU A 26 47.46 45.03 -17.94
N GLU A 27 47.95 45.46 -16.77
CA GLU A 27 47.74 44.73 -15.52
C GLU A 27 46.25 44.57 -15.17
N TRP A 28 45.43 45.59 -15.44
CA TRP A 28 43.99 45.52 -15.21
C TRP A 28 43.30 44.54 -16.16
N TYR A 29 43.67 44.55 -17.44
CA TYR A 29 43.16 43.60 -18.43
C TYR A 29 43.56 42.17 -18.09
N GLU A 30 44.82 41.93 -17.73
CA GLU A 30 45.34 40.61 -17.35
C GLU A 30 44.62 40.08 -16.11
N LYS A 31 44.54 40.88 -15.03
CA LYS A 31 43.82 40.51 -13.80
C LYS A 31 42.33 40.28 -14.03
N THR A 32 41.70 41.00 -14.95
CA THR A 32 40.26 40.84 -15.25
C THR A 32 40.00 39.64 -16.16
N ALA A 33 40.87 39.38 -17.14
CA ALA A 33 40.82 38.20 -17.99
C ALA A 33 40.95 36.91 -17.17
N ASP A 34 41.92 36.85 -16.26
CA ASP A 34 42.10 35.70 -15.38
C ASP A 34 40.92 35.49 -14.43
N ARG A 35 40.42 36.58 -13.82
CA ARG A 35 39.23 36.50 -12.95
C ARG A 35 37.99 36.03 -13.70
N THR A 36 37.76 36.52 -14.90
CA THR A 36 36.59 36.12 -15.70
C THR A 36 36.70 34.68 -16.18
N LYS A 37 37.90 34.22 -16.54
CA LYS A 37 38.16 32.81 -16.87
C LYS A 37 37.92 31.90 -15.66
N ALA A 38 38.49 32.23 -14.51
CA ALA A 38 38.28 31.45 -13.28
C ALA A 38 36.80 31.40 -12.85
N LEU A 39 36.06 32.50 -13.02
CA LEU A 39 34.61 32.53 -12.76
C LEU A 39 33.83 31.64 -13.73
N LYS A 40 34.18 31.63 -15.02
CA LYS A 40 33.55 30.75 -16.01
C LYS A 40 33.80 29.27 -15.70
N GLU A 41 35.06 28.89 -15.46
CA GLU A 41 35.43 27.52 -15.11
C GLU A 41 34.71 27.05 -13.83
N LYS A 42 34.64 27.91 -12.80
CA LYS A 42 33.89 27.61 -11.58
C LYS A 42 32.39 27.43 -11.84
N ASN A 43 31.80 28.27 -12.67
CA ASN A 43 30.38 28.17 -13.03
C ASN A 43 30.10 26.92 -13.87
N GLU A 44 30.95 26.58 -14.83
CA GLU A 44 30.85 25.36 -15.62
C GLU A 44 30.97 24.12 -14.73
N LEU A 45 31.98 24.07 -13.86
CA LEU A 45 32.13 22.96 -12.90
C LEU A 45 30.91 22.84 -11.99
N SER A 46 30.39 23.96 -11.47
CA SER A 46 29.17 23.96 -10.66
C SER A 46 27.95 23.50 -11.46
N SER A 47 27.83 23.89 -12.73
CA SER A 47 26.72 23.45 -13.58
C SER A 47 26.76 21.96 -13.85
N VAL A 48 27.95 21.40 -14.12
CA VAL A 48 28.16 19.96 -14.31
C VAL A 48 27.83 19.19 -13.03
N GLN A 49 28.23 19.69 -11.86
CA GLN A 49 27.88 19.08 -10.58
C GLN A 49 26.37 19.05 -10.34
N ILE A 50 25.67 20.14 -10.66
CA ILE A 50 24.21 20.22 -10.55
C ILE A 50 23.55 19.23 -11.52
N GLU A 51 24.00 19.18 -12.78
CA GLU A 51 23.46 18.25 -13.78
C GLU A 51 23.65 16.79 -13.36
N GLN A 52 24.83 16.45 -12.84
CA GLN A 52 25.11 15.11 -12.31
C GLN A 52 24.24 14.78 -11.10
N ALA A 53 24.03 15.74 -10.19
CA ALA A 53 23.15 15.56 -9.05
C ALA A 53 21.70 15.32 -9.48
N ILE A 54 21.18 16.12 -10.42
CA ILE A 54 19.84 15.93 -10.99
C ILE A 54 19.71 14.56 -11.64
N LYS A 55 20.68 14.19 -12.48
CA LYS A 55 20.66 12.89 -13.17
C LYS A 55 20.63 11.73 -12.18
N LYS A 56 21.44 11.81 -11.12
CA LYS A 56 21.43 10.81 -10.05
C LYS A 56 20.08 10.76 -9.36
N SER A 57 19.52 11.91 -8.96
CA SER A 57 18.21 11.95 -8.32
C SER A 57 17.09 11.40 -9.20
N VAL A 58 17.10 11.69 -10.51
CA VAL A 58 16.13 11.10 -11.46
C VAL A 58 16.26 9.58 -11.49
N GLN A 59 17.48 9.04 -11.57
CA GLN A 59 17.71 7.60 -11.53
C GLN A 59 17.24 6.97 -10.22
N ASP A 60 17.53 7.62 -9.08
CA ASP A 60 17.08 7.16 -7.76
C ASP A 60 15.54 7.13 -7.70
N PHE A 61 14.86 8.16 -8.21
CA PHE A 61 13.40 8.20 -8.27
C PHE A 61 12.81 7.16 -9.23
N GLU A 62 13.41 6.93 -10.40
CA GLU A 62 12.98 5.89 -11.34
C GLU A 62 13.05 4.50 -10.70
N GLN A 63 14.12 4.22 -9.96
CA GLN A 63 14.28 2.98 -9.22
C GLN A 63 13.23 2.85 -8.10
N GLU A 64 13.01 3.90 -7.32
CA GLU A 64 11.97 3.91 -6.28
C GLU A 64 10.57 3.68 -6.87
N ILE A 65 10.24 4.32 -7.99
CA ILE A 65 8.96 4.15 -8.69
C ILE A 65 8.82 2.70 -9.16
N ALA A 66 9.87 2.11 -9.75
CA ALA A 66 9.86 0.73 -10.21
C ALA A 66 9.64 -0.25 -9.04
N LEU A 67 10.35 -0.06 -7.93
CA LEU A 67 10.20 -0.89 -6.73
C LEU A 67 8.80 -0.77 -6.11
N LYS A 68 8.27 0.46 -6.02
CA LYS A 68 6.91 0.69 -5.52
C LYS A 68 5.87 0.02 -6.42
N LYS A 69 6.03 0.13 -7.74
CA LYS A 69 5.12 -0.51 -8.70
C LYS A 69 5.11 -2.03 -8.52
N ILE A 70 6.27 -2.66 -8.46
CA ILE A 70 6.38 -4.12 -8.21
C ILE A 70 5.69 -4.49 -6.90
N THR A 71 5.91 -3.70 -5.84
CA THR A 71 5.32 -3.94 -4.53
C THR A 71 3.80 -3.86 -4.57
N TYR A 72 3.24 -2.83 -5.22
CA TYR A 72 1.80 -2.67 -5.35
C TYR A 72 1.17 -3.76 -6.22
N ASP A 73 1.81 -4.14 -7.31
CA ASP A 73 1.35 -5.24 -8.18
C ASP A 73 1.29 -6.55 -7.38
N GLN A 74 2.32 -6.85 -6.58
CA GLN A 74 2.33 -8.00 -5.68
C GLN A 74 1.24 -7.93 -4.60
N GLN A 75 1.05 -6.77 -3.96
CA GLN A 75 0.01 -6.58 -2.96
C GLN A 75 -1.39 -6.77 -3.56
N MET A 76 -1.63 -6.26 -4.77
CA MET A 76 -2.88 -6.42 -5.48
C MET A 76 -3.15 -7.89 -5.83
N GLU A 77 -2.16 -8.60 -6.37
CA GLU A 77 -2.32 -10.04 -6.67
C GLU A 77 -2.54 -10.88 -5.42
N ASN A 78 -1.84 -10.58 -4.33
CA ASN A 78 -2.06 -11.23 -3.04
C ASN A 78 -3.48 -10.96 -2.50
N ALA A 79 -3.97 -9.73 -2.62
CA ALA A 79 -5.33 -9.37 -2.22
C ALA A 79 -6.38 -10.11 -3.06
N LYS A 80 -6.20 -10.16 -4.39
CA LYS A 80 -7.07 -10.93 -5.29
C LYS A 80 -7.08 -12.42 -4.94
N LEU A 81 -5.91 -13.01 -4.73
CA LEU A 81 -5.80 -14.42 -4.35
C LEU A 81 -6.49 -14.70 -3.01
N LYS A 82 -6.31 -13.80 -2.04
CA LYS A 82 -6.98 -13.89 -0.73
C LYS A 82 -8.50 -13.81 -0.92
N ALA A 83 -9.00 -12.82 -1.65
CA ALA A 83 -10.43 -12.67 -1.93
C ALA A 83 -11.02 -13.92 -2.60
N LYS A 84 -10.34 -14.46 -3.63
CA LYS A 84 -10.76 -15.68 -4.32
C LYS A 84 -10.83 -16.89 -3.37
N LYS A 85 -9.77 -17.12 -2.58
CA LYS A 85 -9.74 -18.22 -1.60
C LYS A 85 -10.83 -18.08 -0.55
N THR A 86 -11.10 -16.85 -0.13
CA THR A 86 -12.15 -16.53 0.83
C THR A 86 -13.51 -16.84 0.19
N MET A 87 -13.82 -16.33 -1.00
CA MET A 87 -15.06 -16.65 -1.73
C MET A 87 -15.29 -18.15 -1.92
N GLN A 88 -14.26 -18.90 -2.32
CA GLN A 88 -14.33 -20.37 -2.44
C GLN A 88 -14.69 -21.07 -1.13
N LYS A 89 -14.20 -20.57 0.02
CA LYS A 89 -14.56 -21.13 1.33
C LYS A 89 -16.02 -20.86 1.67
N TYR A 90 -16.52 -19.67 1.35
CA TYR A 90 -17.91 -19.32 1.57
C TYR A 90 -18.86 -20.18 0.73
N GLU A 91 -18.56 -20.35 -0.56
CA GLU A 91 -19.29 -21.27 -1.44
C GLU A 91 -19.33 -22.68 -0.86
N LYS A 92 -18.18 -23.20 -0.40
CA LYS A 92 -18.11 -24.52 0.24
C LYS A 92 -18.97 -24.61 1.51
N PHE A 93 -19.00 -23.56 2.33
CA PHE A 93 -19.86 -23.56 3.53
C PHE A 93 -21.35 -23.55 3.18
N LEU A 94 -21.75 -22.85 2.11
CA LEU A 94 -23.14 -22.91 1.63
C LEU A 94 -23.50 -24.32 1.16
N GLU A 95 -22.61 -24.98 0.40
CA GLU A 95 -22.80 -26.37 -0.02
C GLU A 95 -22.94 -27.31 1.20
N GLU A 96 -22.10 -27.14 2.23
CA GLU A 96 -22.19 -27.93 3.47
C GLU A 96 -23.51 -27.69 4.24
N ILE A 97 -24.04 -26.45 4.23
CA ILE A 97 -25.35 -26.12 4.81
C ILE A 97 -26.50 -26.77 4.01
N ASP A 98 -26.40 -26.81 2.68
CA ASP A 98 -27.35 -27.52 1.82
C ASP A 98 -27.30 -29.04 2.04
N GLU A 99 -26.11 -29.62 2.18
CA GLU A 99 -25.96 -31.03 2.57
C GLU A 99 -26.57 -31.30 3.94
N LEU A 100 -26.40 -30.40 4.89
CA LEU A 100 -26.98 -30.52 6.22
C LEU A 100 -28.51 -30.60 6.16
N ARG A 101 -29.16 -29.79 5.32
CA ARG A 101 -30.61 -29.87 5.09
C ARG A 101 -31.03 -31.27 4.65
N ASN A 102 -30.30 -31.86 3.71
CA ASN A 102 -30.59 -33.20 3.20
C ASN A 102 -30.40 -34.27 4.29
N ARG A 103 -29.32 -34.17 5.08
CA ARG A 103 -29.07 -35.07 6.22
C ARG A 103 -30.17 -34.97 7.27
N ILE A 104 -30.64 -33.77 7.61
CA ILE A 104 -31.73 -33.59 8.57
C ILE A 104 -33.01 -34.30 8.07
N GLN A 105 -33.33 -34.21 6.77
CA GLN A 105 -34.47 -34.92 6.20
C GLN A 105 -34.31 -36.45 6.24
N GLU A 106 -33.09 -36.95 6.05
CA GLU A 106 -32.78 -38.38 6.13
C GLU A 106 -32.90 -38.93 7.56
N PHE A 107 -32.34 -38.22 8.55
CA PHE A 107 -32.38 -38.64 9.96
C PHE A 107 -33.75 -38.39 10.62
N TYR A 108 -34.53 -37.43 10.10
CA TYR A 108 -35.84 -37.04 10.62
C TYR A 108 -36.92 -37.02 9.53
N PRO A 109 -37.32 -38.17 8.97
CA PRO A 109 -38.23 -38.25 7.83
C PRO A 109 -39.64 -37.73 8.13
N ASN A 110 -40.04 -37.71 9.40
CA ASN A 110 -41.34 -37.19 9.84
C ASN A 110 -41.31 -35.70 10.20
N MET A 111 -40.17 -35.02 10.04
CA MET A 111 -40.08 -33.59 10.34
C MET A 111 -40.86 -32.79 9.30
N PRO A 112 -41.74 -31.86 9.73
CA PRO A 112 -42.37 -30.90 8.83
C PRO A 112 -41.31 -30.11 8.05
N LEU A 113 -41.49 -30.02 6.73
CA LEU A 113 -40.61 -29.25 5.84
C LEU A 113 -40.32 -27.81 6.32
N PRO A 114 -41.27 -27.06 6.92
CA PRO A 114 -40.98 -25.73 7.44
C PRO A 114 -39.92 -25.69 8.56
N LEU A 115 -39.84 -26.73 9.40
CA LEU A 115 -38.82 -26.80 10.46
C LEU A 115 -37.44 -27.07 9.87
N VAL A 116 -37.35 -27.95 8.87
CA VAL A 116 -36.12 -28.19 8.11
C VAL A 116 -35.63 -26.89 7.45
N SER A 117 -36.55 -26.15 6.81
CA SER A 117 -36.24 -24.86 6.18
C SER A 117 -35.86 -23.79 7.20
N LEU A 118 -36.44 -23.78 8.40
CA LEU A 118 -36.06 -22.85 9.47
C LEU A 118 -34.62 -23.08 9.93
N ILE A 119 -34.23 -24.35 10.14
CA ILE A 119 -32.86 -24.72 10.55
C ILE A 119 -31.86 -24.33 9.46
N HIS A 120 -32.17 -24.65 8.20
CA HIS A 120 -31.35 -24.27 7.04
C HIS A 120 -31.20 -22.76 6.91
N HIS A 121 -32.30 -22.01 6.99
CA HIS A 121 -32.27 -20.55 6.89
C HIS A 121 -31.45 -19.91 8.02
N HIS A 122 -31.60 -20.39 9.25
CA HIS A 122 -30.82 -19.89 10.38
C HIS A 122 -29.32 -20.15 10.19
N ALA A 123 -28.94 -21.32 9.67
CA ALA A 123 -27.56 -21.63 9.33
C ALA A 123 -26.99 -20.66 8.29
N SER A 124 -27.74 -20.38 7.21
CA SER A 124 -27.33 -19.42 6.17
C SER A 124 -27.23 -17.99 6.72
N GLN A 125 -28.18 -17.57 7.55
CA GLN A 125 -28.15 -16.25 8.20
C GLN A 125 -26.91 -16.07 9.08
N LEU A 126 -26.59 -17.07 9.93
CA LEU A 126 -25.39 -17.02 10.77
C LEU A 126 -24.10 -17.01 9.94
N LEU A 127 -24.05 -17.74 8.82
CA LEU A 127 -22.92 -17.71 7.89
C LEU A 127 -22.76 -16.32 7.25
N ASP A 128 -23.86 -15.70 6.82
CA ASP A 128 -23.87 -14.37 6.23
C ASP A 128 -23.44 -13.30 7.24
N GLU A 129 -23.95 -13.36 8.47
CA GLU A 129 -23.57 -12.44 9.54
C GLU A 129 -22.09 -12.59 9.91
N MET A 130 -21.60 -13.83 10.00
CA MET A 130 -20.17 -14.11 10.20
C MET A 130 -19.32 -13.53 9.07
N TRP A 131 -19.80 -13.62 7.83
CA TRP A 131 -19.09 -13.16 6.64
C TRP A 131 -19.03 -11.63 6.54
N GLN A 132 -20.16 -10.96 6.81
CA GLN A 132 -20.28 -9.51 6.74
C GLN A 132 -19.59 -8.81 7.92
N ALA A 133 -19.44 -9.48 9.08
CA ALA A 133 -18.85 -8.90 10.28
C ALA A 133 -17.32 -8.71 10.27
N SER A 134 -16.65 -8.96 9.13
CA SER A 134 -15.18 -9.11 8.94
C SER A 134 -14.25 -7.96 9.38
N GLU A 135 -14.76 -6.91 10.05
CA GLU A 135 -13.97 -5.76 10.50
C GLU A 135 -14.15 -5.39 11.99
N ASN A 136 -14.91 -6.13 12.80
CA ASN A 136 -15.22 -5.73 14.19
C ASN A 136 -15.23 -6.86 15.23
N LYS A 137 -15.23 -6.51 16.53
CA LYS A 137 -15.45 -7.45 17.67
C LYS A 137 -16.66 -8.38 17.48
N ARG A 138 -17.61 -7.98 16.64
CA ARG A 138 -18.80 -8.74 16.25
C ARG A 138 -18.46 -10.02 15.47
N GLU A 139 -17.36 -10.05 14.71
CA GLU A 139 -16.91 -11.21 13.94
C GLU A 139 -16.67 -12.43 14.84
N LEU A 140 -16.02 -12.24 15.99
CA LEU A 140 -15.73 -13.32 16.92
C LEU A 140 -16.99 -13.87 17.59
N ASN A 141 -18.00 -13.03 17.82
CA ASN A 141 -19.26 -13.46 18.39
C ASN A 141 -20.08 -14.24 17.36
N CYS A 142 -20.24 -13.71 16.13
CA CYS A 142 -20.93 -14.41 15.05
C CYS A 142 -20.24 -15.76 14.71
N LYS A 143 -18.91 -15.82 14.74
CA LYS A 143 -18.15 -17.08 14.60
C LYS A 143 -18.49 -18.08 15.70
N LYS A 144 -18.54 -17.63 16.96
CA LYS A 144 -18.88 -18.51 18.09
C LYS A 144 -20.31 -19.02 17.99
N GLU A 145 -21.25 -18.16 17.66
CA GLU A 145 -22.66 -18.51 17.47
C GLU A 145 -22.84 -19.51 16.32
N PHE A 146 -22.15 -19.33 15.20
CA PHE A 146 -22.18 -20.28 14.10
C PHE A 146 -21.58 -21.65 14.49
N ILE A 147 -20.44 -21.68 15.18
CA ILE A 147 -19.82 -22.93 15.63
C ILE A 147 -20.70 -23.65 16.67
N GLN A 148 -21.29 -22.91 17.61
CA GLN A 148 -22.21 -23.46 18.60
C GLN A 148 -23.44 -24.07 17.93
N PHE A 149 -24.04 -23.36 16.98
CA PHE A 149 -25.15 -23.87 16.19
C PHE A 149 -24.78 -25.17 15.46
N LEU A 150 -23.67 -25.20 14.72
CA LEU A 150 -23.21 -26.41 14.01
C LEU A 150 -22.94 -27.58 14.96
N THR A 151 -22.41 -27.30 16.16
CA THR A 151 -22.16 -28.33 17.19
C THR A 151 -23.48 -28.92 17.67
N VAL A 152 -24.47 -28.08 18.00
CA VAL A 152 -25.82 -28.52 18.41
C VAL A 152 -26.49 -29.34 17.30
N VAL A 153 -26.34 -28.90 16.05
CA VAL A 153 -26.87 -29.63 14.89
C VAL A 153 -26.20 -31.00 14.72
N TYR A 154 -24.87 -31.06 14.84
CA TYR A 154 -24.14 -32.32 14.75
C TYR A 154 -24.54 -33.29 15.86
N GLU A 155 -24.65 -32.82 17.10
CA GLU A 155 -25.09 -33.64 18.23
C GLU A 155 -26.52 -34.17 18.06
N ASP A 156 -27.45 -33.32 17.58
CA ASP A 156 -28.83 -33.74 17.33
C ASP A 156 -28.95 -34.61 16.08
N THR A 157 -27.98 -34.62 15.15
CA THR A 157 -28.02 -35.48 13.96
C THR A 157 -27.12 -36.71 14.05
N ASP A 158 -26.43 -36.92 15.18
CA ASP A 158 -25.54 -38.06 15.38
C ASP A 158 -26.35 -39.39 15.40
N PRO A 159 -26.08 -40.31 14.46
CA PRO A 159 -26.76 -41.61 14.37
C PRO A 159 -26.64 -42.45 15.64
N THR A 160 -25.58 -42.25 16.43
CA THR A 160 -25.36 -42.98 17.69
C THR A 160 -26.26 -42.49 18.82
N ALA A 161 -26.63 -41.22 18.81
CA ALA A 161 -27.59 -40.61 19.75
C ALA A 161 -29.06 -40.96 19.41
N LEU A 162 -29.32 -41.37 18.16
CA LEU A 162 -30.67 -41.63 17.62
C LEU A 162 -31.19 -43.07 17.81
N LYS A 163 -30.43 -43.96 18.47
CA LYS A 163 -30.84 -45.36 18.68
C LYS A 163 -32.08 -45.45 19.60
N GLY A 164 -33.26 -45.64 18.99
CA GLY A 164 -34.48 -46.09 19.67
C GLY A 164 -35.77 -45.41 19.19
N ASN A 165 -35.70 -44.14 18.76
CA ASN A 165 -36.77 -43.41 18.08
C ASN A 165 -36.25 -42.02 17.67
N PRO A 166 -36.40 -41.55 16.42
CA PRO A 166 -36.01 -40.19 16.04
C PRO A 166 -36.94 -39.19 16.74
N ARG A 167 -36.52 -38.69 17.89
CA ARG A 167 -37.16 -37.55 18.58
C ARG A 167 -36.79 -36.28 17.81
N LEU A 168 -37.74 -35.35 17.64
CA LEU A 168 -37.45 -34.04 17.03
C LEU A 168 -36.15 -33.44 17.60
N PRO A 169 -35.36 -32.70 16.81
CA PRO A 169 -34.12 -32.07 17.26
C PRO A 169 -34.43 -30.86 18.14
N LEU A 170 -34.84 -31.15 19.37
CA LEU A 170 -35.30 -30.16 20.34
C LEU A 170 -34.19 -29.20 20.74
N ARG A 171 -32.91 -29.61 20.68
CA ARG A 171 -31.79 -28.71 21.02
C ARG A 171 -31.55 -27.72 19.90
N ILE A 172 -31.57 -28.15 18.64
CA ILE A 172 -31.48 -27.24 17.48
C ILE A 172 -32.62 -26.22 17.53
N LEU A 173 -33.86 -26.68 17.70
CA LEU A 173 -35.03 -25.79 17.69
C LEU A 173 -35.01 -24.80 18.86
N LYS A 174 -34.61 -25.26 20.05
CA LYS A 174 -34.44 -24.40 21.22
C LYS A 174 -33.33 -23.37 21.01
N TYR A 175 -32.21 -23.76 20.41
CA TYR A 175 -31.12 -22.84 20.10
C TYR A 175 -31.58 -21.72 19.15
N ILE A 176 -32.35 -22.05 18.11
CA ILE A 176 -32.92 -21.06 17.18
C ILE A 176 -33.91 -20.11 17.88
N GLU A 177 -34.62 -20.58 18.89
CA GLU A 177 -35.54 -19.75 19.67
C GLU A 177 -34.79 -18.81 20.62
N GLU A 178 -33.70 -19.28 21.23
CA GLU A 178 -32.84 -18.50 22.15
C GLU A 178 -31.87 -17.55 21.43
N SER A 179 -31.62 -17.74 20.13
CA SER A 179 -30.73 -16.89 19.32
C SER A 179 -31.42 -15.67 18.67
N LYS A 180 -32.73 -15.51 18.87
CA LYS A 180 -33.52 -14.33 18.47
C LYS A 180 -33.45 -13.22 19.51
#